data_AF-L8IQZ4-F1
#
_entry.id   AF-L8IQZ4-F1
#
_cell.length_a   1.000
_cell.length_b   1.000
_cell.length_c   1.000
_cell.angle_alpha   90.00
_cell.angle_beta   90.00
_cell.angle_gamma   90.00
#
_symmetry.space_group_name_H-M   'P 1'
#
loop_
_entity.id
_entity.type
_entity.pdbx_description
1 polymer ?
#
loop_
_entity_poly.entity_id
_entity_poly.type
_entity_poly.pdbx_seq_one_letter_code
_entity_poly.pdbx_strand_id
1 'polypeptide(L)'
;AGRRAERGWPRLRQPWRALPQNGARGRRCPLDAESPSFPPSPPMPGYELPVGTCLDMCPAAERAQREKERRLHRFEVVPGCRRDRPRADPQRAVKEYSRPAAGKIRPPPSQLRPPSVLLATVRYLASEVAERTDASCAEVASFVADRLRAVRLDLALQTASDVETALVLESALAVLLAVVARLGPNATHGPVDPMLLQAQVQESFGSLRRCYALGAGPHPRQATFQGLFLLYNLGSVEALHEVLRLPAALRSCPALRTALAVDSAFREGNAARLFRLLRTLPYLQSCAVQCHVGRARRGALARLARALSTPKGQTLPLGFMVHLLALDGPNEARDLCQAHGLPLDGQERVVFLRGRYTEEGLPPAGTCQILVGNKLGGRTLEDVVMAEEEDEAVDRPTTEV
;
A
#
# COMPACT_ATOMS: atom_id res chain seq x y z
N ALA A 1 25.63 23.40 45.07
CA ALA A 1 25.89 23.58 43.63
C ALA A 1 27.06 22.68 43.23
N GLY A 2 27.08 21.83 42.21
CA GLY A 2 26.09 21.31 41.28
C GLY A 2 26.75 20.10 40.61
N ARG A 3 26.25 18.88 40.87
CA ARG A 3 26.67 17.65 40.18
C ARG A 3 25.69 17.41 39.03
N ARG A 4 26.16 17.44 37.77
CA ARG A 4 25.34 17.06 36.61
C ARG A 4 25.51 15.57 36.35
N ALA A 5 24.43 14.83 36.59
CA ALA A 5 24.31 13.42 36.30
C ALA A 5 24.26 13.17 34.78
N GLU A 6 25.11 12.26 34.32
CA GLU A 6 25.00 11.59 33.03
C GLU A 6 23.70 10.78 33.02
N ARG A 7 22.77 11.15 32.13
CA ARG A 7 21.58 10.35 31.85
C ARG A 7 21.85 9.52 30.60
N GLY A 8 22.02 8.22 30.80
CA GLY A 8 22.10 7.21 29.75
C GLY A 8 20.83 7.21 28.89
N TRP A 9 21.05 7.17 27.57
CA TRP A 9 19.98 7.10 26.58
C TRP A 9 19.40 5.68 26.53
N PRO A 10 18.07 5.50 26.56
CA PRO A 10 17.48 4.18 26.35
C PRO A 10 17.56 3.79 24.87
N ARG A 11 18.02 2.56 24.63
CA ARG A 11 18.10 1.92 23.30
C ARG A 11 16.72 1.89 22.62
N LEU A 12 16.60 2.59 21.50
CA LEU A 12 15.42 2.59 20.63
C LEU A 12 15.19 1.20 20.01
N ARG A 13 14.02 0.62 20.28
CA ARG A 13 13.53 -0.60 19.63
C ARG A 13 12.97 -0.25 18.25
N GLN A 14 13.40 -0.99 17.21
CA GLN A 14 12.94 -0.80 15.83
C GLN A 14 11.56 -1.43 15.55
N PRO A 15 10.77 -0.92 14.58
CA PRO A 15 9.35 -1.29 14.40
C PRO A 15 9.10 -2.54 13.54
N TRP A 16 10.13 -3.10 12.89
CA TRP A 16 9.95 -4.17 11.91
C TRP A 16 10.53 -5.49 12.41
N ARG A 17 9.74 -6.24 13.19
CA ARG A 17 10.01 -7.67 13.42
C ARG A 17 8.91 -8.51 12.81
N ALA A 18 9.26 -9.21 11.74
CA ALA A 18 8.76 -10.57 11.53
C ALA A 18 9.31 -11.45 12.66
N LEU A 19 8.45 -12.30 13.23
CA LEU A 19 8.81 -13.30 14.25
C LEU A 19 10.00 -14.16 13.80
N PRO A 20 11.01 -14.41 14.65
CA PRO A 20 12.09 -15.32 14.30
C PRO A 20 11.65 -16.78 14.49
N GLN A 21 11.79 -17.60 13.44
CA GLN A 21 11.85 -19.06 13.55
C GLN A 21 13.32 -19.47 13.73
N ASN A 22 13.66 -20.03 14.89
CA ASN A 22 14.53 -21.22 15.01
C ASN A 22 14.56 -21.73 16.46
N GLY A 23 14.44 -23.04 16.61
CA GLY A 23 14.18 -23.71 17.87
C GLY A 23 15.40 -24.04 18.71
N ALA A 24 15.15 -24.19 20.01
CA ALA A 24 15.81 -25.15 20.89
C ALA A 24 14.94 -25.40 22.14
N ARG A 25 14.46 -26.64 22.23
CA ARG A 25 14.12 -27.46 23.41
C ARG A 25 13.64 -26.77 24.71
N GLY A 26 12.41 -27.16 25.07
CA GLY A 26 12.16 -27.72 26.39
C GLY A 26 11.42 -26.82 27.38
N ARG A 27 10.09 -26.85 27.32
CA ARG A 27 9.18 -26.98 28.47
C ARG A 27 7.79 -27.32 27.93
N ARG A 28 7.34 -28.55 28.21
CA ARG A 28 5.97 -29.00 27.97
C ARG A 28 5.05 -28.27 28.94
N CYS A 29 3.97 -27.70 28.42
CA CYS A 29 2.74 -27.42 29.18
C CYS A 29 1.55 -27.91 28.34
N PRO A 30 0.46 -28.36 28.99
CA PRO A 30 -0.42 -29.40 28.47
C PRO A 30 -1.40 -28.87 27.43
N LEU A 31 -1.61 -29.66 26.39
CA LEU A 31 -2.85 -29.66 25.62
C LEU A 31 -3.99 -30.13 26.51
N ASP A 32 -5.20 -29.73 26.11
CA ASP A 32 -6.52 -30.08 26.67
C ASP A 32 -7.12 -29.02 27.62
N ALA A 33 -7.68 -27.98 27.00
CA ALA A 33 -8.84 -27.28 27.56
C ALA A 33 -9.81 -26.98 26.41
N GLU A 34 -11.00 -27.57 26.53
CA GLU A 34 -12.12 -27.51 25.60
C GLU A 34 -12.43 -26.07 25.13
N SER A 35 -12.60 -25.91 23.83
CA SER A 35 -13.19 -24.70 23.25
C SER A 35 -14.69 -24.71 23.56
N PRO A 36 -15.27 -23.67 24.21
CA PRO A 36 -16.71 -23.56 24.26
C PRO A 36 -17.20 -23.23 22.85
N SER A 37 -17.87 -24.21 22.22
CA SER A 37 -18.64 -24.05 20.99
C SER A 37 -19.82 -23.13 21.26
N PHE A 38 -19.63 -21.82 21.07
CA PHE A 38 -20.77 -20.92 20.94
C PHE A 38 -21.49 -21.24 19.64
N PRO A 39 -22.79 -21.60 19.65
CA PRO A 39 -23.55 -21.72 18.43
C PRO A 39 -23.58 -20.35 17.74
N PRO A 40 -23.55 -20.30 16.39
CA PRO A 40 -23.72 -19.04 15.68
C PRO A 40 -25.06 -18.44 16.10
N SER A 41 -25.03 -17.19 16.57
CA SER A 41 -26.25 -16.45 16.86
C SER A 41 -27.11 -16.41 15.59
N PRO A 42 -28.43 -16.64 15.70
CA PRO A 42 -29.30 -16.59 14.53
C PRO A 42 -29.24 -15.19 13.89
N PRO A 43 -29.29 -15.07 12.55
CA PRO A 43 -29.36 -13.78 11.90
C PRO A 43 -30.65 -13.07 12.34
N MET A 44 -30.53 -11.82 12.78
CA MET A 44 -31.67 -10.96 13.06
C MET A 44 -32.53 -10.84 11.80
N PRO A 45 -33.84 -11.15 11.84
CA PRO A 45 -34.68 -11.14 10.65
C PRO A 45 -34.96 -9.70 10.17
N GLY A 46 -34.74 -9.45 8.87
CA GLY A 46 -35.52 -8.47 8.11
C GLY A 46 -35.03 -7.01 8.00
N TYR A 47 -33.76 -6.68 8.23
CA TYR A 47 -33.29 -5.31 7.94
C TYR A 47 -32.45 -5.26 6.67
N GLU A 48 -33.12 -5.10 5.53
CA GLU A 48 -32.47 -4.74 4.27
C GLU A 48 -31.68 -3.43 4.45
N LEU A 49 -30.48 -3.37 3.89
CA LEU A 49 -29.69 -2.15 3.92
C LEU A 49 -30.35 -1.11 2.97
N PRO A 50 -30.41 0.18 3.36
CA PRO A 50 -30.99 1.21 2.51
C PRO A 50 -30.17 1.39 1.22
N VAL A 51 -30.72 2.11 0.25
CA VAL A 51 -29.95 2.66 -0.87
C VAL A 51 -29.67 4.14 -0.57
N GLY A 52 -28.42 4.57 -0.71
CA GLY A 52 -28.04 5.97 -0.49
C GLY A 52 -28.67 6.92 -1.53
N THR A 53 -29.03 8.13 -1.10
CA THR A 53 -29.66 9.15 -1.95
C THR A 53 -28.88 10.47 -1.97
N CYS A 54 -27.71 10.54 -1.34
CA CYS A 54 -26.83 11.71 -1.40
C CYS A 54 -26.13 11.77 -2.76
N LEU A 55 -26.52 12.72 -3.61
CA LEU A 55 -25.93 12.90 -4.95
C LEU A 55 -24.61 13.72 -4.95
N ASP A 56 -24.24 14.30 -3.81
CA ASP A 56 -22.99 15.04 -3.63
C ASP A 56 -21.88 14.16 -3.03
N MET A 57 -20.60 14.51 -3.26
CA MET A 57 -19.45 13.84 -2.62
C MET A 57 -19.42 13.99 -1.09
N CYS A 58 -20.15 14.95 -0.55
CA CYS A 58 -20.37 15.17 0.88
C CYS A 58 -21.82 15.59 1.11
N PRO A 59 -22.58 15.01 2.05
CA PRO A 59 -23.95 15.46 2.36
C PRO A 59 -24.00 16.94 2.76
N ALA A 60 -25.03 17.66 2.33
CA ALA A 60 -25.20 19.10 2.61
C ALA A 60 -25.23 19.40 4.13
N ALA A 61 -25.89 18.54 4.91
CA ALA A 61 -25.93 18.67 6.37
C ALA A 61 -24.54 18.56 7.00
N GLU A 62 -23.67 17.68 6.49
CA GLU A 62 -22.30 17.55 6.97
C GLU A 62 -21.46 18.78 6.58
N ARG A 63 -21.62 19.30 5.36
CA ARG A 63 -20.92 20.54 4.93
C ARG A 63 -21.26 21.70 5.87
N ALA A 64 -22.55 21.94 6.11
CA ALA A 64 -23.01 23.01 7.00
C ALA A 64 -22.50 22.83 8.44
N GLN A 65 -22.48 21.58 8.93
CA GLN A 65 -21.94 21.29 10.26
C GLN A 65 -20.44 21.57 10.34
N ARG A 66 -19.65 21.14 9.34
CA ARG A 66 -18.20 21.36 9.32
C ARG A 66 -17.82 22.83 9.10
N GLU A 67 -18.63 23.61 8.39
CA GLU A 67 -18.51 25.08 8.34
C GLU A 67 -18.69 25.70 9.73
N LYS A 68 -19.76 25.33 10.44
CA LYS A 68 -20.07 25.83 11.78
C LYS A 68 -18.98 25.48 12.79
N GLU A 69 -18.47 24.25 12.74
CA GLU A 69 -17.40 23.76 13.62
C GLU A 69 -16.00 24.19 13.18
N ARG A 70 -15.85 24.84 12.02
CA ARG A 70 -14.57 25.23 11.42
C ARG A 70 -13.60 24.04 11.23
N ARG A 71 -14.14 22.89 10.81
CA ARG A 71 -13.38 21.64 10.57
C ARG A 71 -13.22 21.28 9.09
N LEU A 72 -13.41 22.24 8.19
CA LEU A 72 -13.16 22.02 6.76
C LEU A 72 -11.66 21.93 6.48
N HIS A 73 -11.27 20.93 5.71
CA HIS A 73 -9.90 20.84 5.20
C HIS A 73 -9.67 21.89 4.12
N ARG A 74 -8.43 22.36 3.93
CA ARG A 74 -8.10 23.37 2.89
C ARG A 74 -8.46 22.90 1.47
N PHE A 75 -8.55 21.59 1.25
CA PHE A 75 -8.93 20.98 -0.03
C PHE A 75 -10.43 21.06 -0.32
N GLU A 76 -11.23 21.44 0.68
CA GLU A 76 -12.70 21.45 0.64
C GLU A 76 -13.27 22.87 0.69
N VAL A 77 -12.41 23.88 0.85
CA VAL A 77 -12.82 25.29 1.05
C VAL A 77 -12.83 26.03 -0.29
N VAL A 78 -13.84 26.87 -0.49
CA VAL A 78 -13.93 27.77 -1.66
C VAL A 78 -12.67 28.63 -1.78
N PRO A 79 -11.99 28.66 -2.94
CA PRO A 79 -10.79 29.48 -3.14
C PRO A 79 -11.04 30.95 -2.77
N GLY A 80 -10.07 31.57 -2.08
CA GLY A 80 -10.16 32.98 -1.69
C GLY A 80 -11.04 33.29 -0.47
N CYS A 81 -11.69 32.29 0.16
CA CYS A 81 -12.39 32.51 1.43
C CYS A 81 -11.44 32.91 2.56
N ARG A 82 -11.91 33.77 3.47
CA ARG A 82 -11.14 34.14 4.66
C ARG A 82 -10.96 32.93 5.58
N ARG A 83 -9.75 32.75 6.12
CA ARG A 83 -9.40 31.59 6.97
C ARG A 83 -10.25 31.49 8.25
N ASP A 84 -10.75 32.61 8.76
CA ASP A 84 -11.61 32.69 9.95
C ASP A 84 -13.08 32.33 9.68
N ARG A 85 -13.50 32.31 8.41
CA ARG A 85 -14.84 31.95 7.95
C ARG A 85 -14.77 31.03 6.71
N PRO A 86 -14.23 29.81 6.86
CA PRO A 86 -14.14 28.88 5.74
C PRO A 86 -15.55 28.47 5.30
N ARG A 87 -15.79 28.50 3.98
CA ARG A 87 -17.01 27.99 3.35
C ARG A 87 -16.69 26.73 2.57
N ALA A 88 -17.50 25.69 2.74
CA ALA A 88 -17.39 24.45 2.01
C ALA A 88 -17.73 24.72 0.54
N ASP A 89 -16.85 24.27 -0.35
CA ASP A 89 -17.14 24.20 -1.77
C ASP A 89 -17.91 22.89 -2.05
N PRO A 90 -19.19 22.93 -2.49
CA PRO A 90 -19.98 21.74 -2.75
C PRO A 90 -19.33 20.79 -3.77
N GLN A 91 -18.49 21.31 -4.68
CA GLN A 91 -17.81 20.52 -5.70
C GLN A 91 -16.48 19.91 -5.21
N ARG A 92 -15.99 20.30 -4.03
CA ARG A 92 -14.70 19.83 -3.49
C ARG A 92 -14.81 19.15 -2.14
N ALA A 93 -15.87 19.42 -1.39
CA ALA A 93 -16.10 18.82 -0.08
C ALA A 93 -16.40 17.32 -0.22
N VAL A 94 -15.61 16.50 0.46
CA VAL A 94 -15.79 15.04 0.49
C VAL A 94 -16.15 14.61 1.89
N LYS A 95 -17.10 13.69 2.01
CA LYS A 95 -17.57 13.15 3.30
C LYS A 95 -16.40 12.68 4.18
N GLU A 96 -16.31 13.18 5.40
CA GLU A 96 -15.30 12.77 6.38
C GLU A 96 -15.65 11.40 7.01
N TYR A 97 -14.63 10.59 7.31
CA TYR A 97 -14.86 9.34 8.02
C TYR A 97 -15.29 9.59 9.46
N SER A 98 -16.48 9.11 9.81
CA SER A 98 -16.95 9.08 11.19
C SER A 98 -16.92 7.64 11.72
N ARG A 99 -16.21 7.40 12.83
CA ARG A 99 -16.18 6.07 13.45
C ARG A 99 -17.60 5.60 13.76
N PRO A 100 -17.99 4.40 13.28
CA PRO A 100 -19.16 3.71 13.80
C PRO A 100 -19.00 3.53 15.30
N ALA A 101 -20.02 3.90 16.07
CA ALA A 101 -20.04 3.67 17.51
C ALA A 101 -21.25 2.79 17.85
N ALA A 102 -21.08 1.87 18.79
CA ALA A 102 -22.16 1.02 19.26
C ALA A 102 -23.31 1.90 19.77
N GLY A 103 -24.54 1.59 19.33
CA GLY A 103 -25.74 2.35 19.71
C GLY A 103 -26.00 3.64 18.92
N LYS A 104 -25.11 4.05 17.99
CA LYS A 104 -25.47 5.13 17.04
C LYS A 104 -26.52 4.64 16.05
N ILE A 105 -27.55 5.47 15.84
CA ILE A 105 -28.55 5.26 14.80
C ILE A 105 -27.83 5.25 13.44
N ARG A 106 -28.20 4.30 12.58
CA ARG A 106 -27.67 4.23 11.20
C ARG A 106 -27.96 5.54 10.47
N PRO A 107 -27.05 6.05 9.63
CA PRO A 107 -27.30 7.26 8.87
C PRO A 107 -28.51 7.06 7.95
N PRO A 108 -29.38 8.07 7.79
CA PRO A 108 -30.49 8.00 6.84
C PRO A 108 -29.95 7.94 5.39
N PRO A 109 -30.76 7.48 4.42
CA PRO A 109 -30.37 7.42 3.00
C PRO A 109 -29.77 8.72 2.45
N SER A 110 -30.30 9.88 2.87
CA SER A 110 -29.81 11.21 2.45
C SER A 110 -28.40 11.54 2.92
N GLN A 111 -27.83 10.76 3.85
CA GLN A 111 -26.45 10.87 4.31
C GLN A 111 -25.54 9.78 3.74
N LEU A 112 -26.07 8.85 2.93
CA LEU A 112 -25.31 7.80 2.26
C LEU A 112 -25.21 8.13 0.77
N ARG A 113 -24.00 8.06 0.22
CA ARG A 113 -23.73 8.26 -1.20
C ARG A 113 -23.94 6.94 -1.95
N PRO A 114 -24.77 6.87 -3.01
CA PRO A 114 -24.94 5.65 -3.79
C PRO A 114 -23.64 5.26 -4.52
N PRO A 115 -23.50 4.00 -4.99
CA PRO A 115 -22.26 3.49 -5.61
C PRO A 115 -21.70 4.36 -6.74
N SER A 116 -22.56 4.93 -7.59
CA SER A 116 -22.15 5.84 -8.67
C SER A 116 -21.44 7.10 -8.15
N VAL A 117 -21.96 7.70 -7.07
CA VAL A 117 -21.37 8.88 -6.41
C VAL A 117 -20.11 8.51 -5.65
N LEU A 118 -20.06 7.30 -5.05
CA LEU A 118 -18.84 6.79 -4.42
C LEU A 118 -17.71 6.63 -5.44
N LEU A 119 -17.98 6.05 -6.60
CA LEU A 119 -16.99 5.91 -7.67
C LEU A 119 -16.54 7.28 -8.20
N ALA A 120 -17.47 8.22 -8.43
CA ALA A 120 -17.14 9.60 -8.81
C ALA A 120 -16.28 10.31 -7.75
N THR A 121 -16.56 10.06 -6.47
CA THR A 121 -15.74 10.58 -5.36
C THR A 121 -14.32 10.02 -5.43
N VAL A 122 -14.15 8.72 -5.68
CA VAL A 122 -12.82 8.10 -5.82
C VAL A 122 -12.07 8.68 -7.03
N ARG A 123 -12.77 8.92 -8.15
CA ARG A 123 -12.21 9.61 -9.33
C ARG A 123 -11.68 10.99 -8.96
N TYR A 124 -12.51 11.83 -8.34
CA TYR A 124 -12.10 13.16 -7.86
C TYR A 124 -10.89 13.11 -6.92
N LEU A 125 -10.85 12.17 -5.98
CA LEU A 125 -9.69 12.00 -5.09
C LEU A 125 -8.41 11.63 -5.87
N ALA A 126 -8.55 10.86 -6.95
CA ALA A 126 -7.44 10.43 -7.80
C ALA A 126 -6.92 11.54 -8.72
N SER A 127 -7.80 12.28 -9.40
CA SER A 127 -7.42 13.30 -10.39
C SER A 127 -7.12 14.66 -9.78
N GLU A 128 -7.89 15.09 -8.79
CA GLU A 128 -7.78 16.46 -8.26
C GLU A 128 -6.94 16.50 -6.98
N VAL A 129 -7.20 15.60 -6.02
CA VAL A 129 -6.58 15.69 -4.69
C VAL A 129 -5.21 15.02 -4.63
N ALA A 130 -5.07 13.84 -5.21
CA ALA A 130 -3.81 13.11 -5.20
C ALA A 130 -2.70 13.81 -6.00
N GLU A 131 -3.07 14.59 -7.03
CA GLU A 131 -2.15 15.32 -7.92
C GLU A 131 -1.80 16.74 -7.40
N ARG A 132 -2.28 17.13 -6.21
CA ARG A 132 -1.96 18.45 -5.65
C ARG A 132 -0.48 18.60 -5.35
N THR A 133 0.11 19.67 -5.88
CA THR A 133 1.51 20.05 -5.66
C THR A 133 1.68 21.16 -4.61
N ASP A 134 0.58 21.81 -4.21
CA ASP A 134 0.54 22.86 -3.17
C ASP A 134 0.43 22.30 -1.74
N ALA A 135 0.57 20.99 -1.56
CA ALA A 135 0.53 20.30 -0.29
C ALA A 135 1.60 19.20 -0.22
N SER A 136 1.98 18.83 1.01
CA SER A 136 2.92 17.71 1.21
C SER A 136 2.25 16.37 0.87
N CYS A 137 3.03 15.37 0.42
CA CYS A 137 2.53 14.01 0.20
C CYS A 137 1.84 13.45 1.45
N ALA A 138 2.36 13.78 2.65
CA ALA A 138 1.77 13.39 3.94
C ALA A 138 0.35 13.95 4.11
N GLU A 139 0.17 15.24 3.87
CA GLU A 139 -1.16 15.87 3.97
C GLU A 139 -2.16 15.27 2.96
N VAL A 140 -1.72 15.09 1.70
CA VAL A 140 -2.53 14.45 0.66
C VAL A 140 -2.92 13.03 1.06
N ALA A 141 -1.97 12.19 1.47
CA ALA A 141 -2.23 10.81 1.86
C ALA A 141 -3.16 10.73 3.08
N SER A 142 -3.00 11.61 4.07
CA SER A 142 -3.88 11.67 5.25
C SER A 142 -5.32 11.96 4.85
N PHE A 143 -5.52 13.01 4.05
CA PHE A 143 -6.84 13.41 3.58
C PHE A 143 -7.48 12.32 2.72
N VAL A 144 -6.77 11.84 1.70
CA VAL A 144 -7.28 10.81 0.78
C VAL A 144 -7.62 9.53 1.54
N ALA A 145 -6.75 9.06 2.43
CA ALA A 145 -7.01 7.85 3.21
C ALA A 145 -8.26 7.98 4.08
N ASP A 146 -8.45 9.11 4.76
CA ASP A 146 -9.66 9.37 5.54
C ASP A 146 -10.92 9.33 4.66
N ARG A 147 -10.94 10.08 3.55
CA ARG A 147 -12.09 10.14 2.66
C ARG A 147 -12.40 8.80 1.99
N LEU A 148 -11.38 7.99 1.67
CA LEU A 148 -11.56 6.63 1.18
C LEU A 148 -12.09 5.66 2.25
N ARG A 149 -11.80 5.87 3.55
CA ARG A 149 -12.50 5.13 4.63
C ARG A 149 -13.98 5.49 4.65
N ALA A 150 -14.33 6.76 4.48
CA ALA A 150 -15.73 7.19 4.42
C ALA A 150 -16.46 6.59 3.22
N VAL A 151 -15.80 6.50 2.06
CA VAL A 151 -16.34 5.83 0.86
C VAL A 151 -16.64 4.35 1.16
N ARG A 152 -15.67 3.61 1.71
CA ARG A 152 -15.86 2.19 2.07
C ARG A 152 -16.94 1.98 3.13
N LEU A 153 -17.03 2.91 4.10
CA LEU A 153 -18.05 2.85 5.14
C LEU A 153 -19.46 3.07 4.55
N ASP A 154 -19.64 4.06 3.67
CA ASP A 154 -20.92 4.28 3.00
C ASP A 154 -21.33 3.06 2.18
N LEU A 155 -20.39 2.46 1.44
CA LEU A 155 -20.64 1.25 0.67
C LEU A 155 -21.09 0.07 1.55
N ALA A 156 -20.45 -0.11 2.71
CA ALA A 156 -20.80 -1.18 3.65
C ALA A 156 -22.13 -0.98 4.40
N LEU A 157 -22.67 0.25 4.41
CA LEU A 157 -23.90 0.61 5.11
C LEU A 157 -25.14 0.64 4.19
N GLN A 158 -25.00 0.25 2.93
CA GLN A 158 -26.07 0.29 1.94
C GLN A 158 -26.10 -0.97 1.07
N THR A 159 -27.19 -1.19 0.36
CA THR A 159 -27.27 -2.24 -0.66
C THR A 159 -26.65 -1.76 -1.97
N ALA A 160 -25.81 -2.60 -2.59
CA ALA A 160 -25.19 -2.37 -3.89
C ALA A 160 -24.99 -3.71 -4.60
N SER A 161 -24.89 -3.71 -5.94
CA SER A 161 -24.54 -4.94 -6.66
C SER A 161 -23.10 -5.36 -6.37
N ASP A 162 -22.80 -6.66 -6.52
CA ASP A 162 -21.44 -7.19 -6.32
C ASP A 162 -20.42 -6.52 -7.26
N VAL A 163 -20.84 -6.21 -8.49
CA VAL A 163 -19.99 -5.57 -9.51
C VAL A 163 -19.67 -4.13 -9.13
N GLU A 164 -20.68 -3.33 -8.75
CA GLU A 164 -20.46 -1.95 -8.29
C GLU A 164 -19.61 -1.92 -7.01
N THR A 165 -19.87 -2.86 -6.09
CA THR A 165 -19.12 -2.98 -4.85
C THR A 165 -17.64 -3.26 -5.14
N ALA A 166 -17.35 -4.25 -5.99
CA ALA A 166 -15.98 -4.55 -6.39
C ALA A 166 -15.31 -3.34 -7.04
N LEU A 167 -15.98 -2.68 -8.00
CA LEU A 167 -15.42 -1.55 -8.74
C LEU A 167 -15.05 -0.37 -7.81
N VAL A 168 -15.91 -0.02 -6.85
CA VAL A 168 -15.62 1.04 -5.87
C VAL A 168 -14.47 0.63 -4.95
N LEU A 169 -14.44 -0.60 -4.46
CA LEU A 169 -13.39 -1.10 -3.57
C LEU A 169 -12.03 -1.19 -4.26
N GLU A 170 -11.99 -1.69 -5.49
CA GLU A 170 -10.81 -1.75 -6.35
C GLU A 170 -10.24 -0.35 -6.60
N SER A 171 -11.09 0.58 -7.05
CA SER A 171 -10.69 1.95 -7.35
C SER A 171 -10.17 2.65 -6.09
N ALA A 172 -10.88 2.51 -4.96
CA ALA A 172 -10.47 3.10 -3.69
C ALA A 172 -9.12 2.55 -3.22
N LEU A 173 -8.91 1.23 -3.31
CA LEU A 173 -7.66 0.59 -2.92
C LEU A 173 -6.50 1.01 -3.84
N ALA A 174 -6.72 1.13 -5.14
CA ALA A 174 -5.68 1.58 -6.08
C ALA A 174 -5.22 3.02 -5.78
N VAL A 175 -6.14 3.95 -5.51
CA VAL A 175 -5.80 5.31 -5.06
C VAL A 175 -5.03 5.28 -3.74
N LEU A 176 -5.50 4.49 -2.77
CA LEU A 176 -4.85 4.37 -1.47
C LEU A 176 -3.41 3.85 -1.59
N LEU A 177 -3.18 2.81 -2.40
CA LEU A 177 -1.84 2.29 -2.67
C LEU A 177 -0.93 3.34 -3.30
N ALA A 178 -1.44 4.13 -4.25
CA ALA A 178 -0.65 5.17 -4.91
C ALA A 178 -0.24 6.30 -3.96
N VAL A 179 -1.16 6.81 -3.14
CA VAL A 179 -0.82 7.89 -2.19
C VAL A 179 0.10 7.40 -1.07
N VAL A 180 -0.05 6.14 -0.62
CA VAL A 180 0.87 5.53 0.36
C VAL A 180 2.26 5.35 -0.24
N ALA A 181 2.36 4.90 -1.49
CA ALA A 181 3.63 4.76 -2.21
C ALA A 181 4.38 6.10 -2.35
N ARG A 182 3.65 7.20 -2.61
CA ARG A 182 4.22 8.57 -2.72
C ARG A 182 4.82 9.11 -1.42
N LEU A 183 4.45 8.57 -0.25
CA LEU A 183 5.07 8.94 1.02
C LEU A 183 6.52 8.46 1.14
N GLY A 184 6.84 7.36 0.46
CA GLY A 184 8.13 6.70 0.55
C GLY A 184 8.45 6.14 1.95
N PRO A 185 9.62 5.49 2.09
CA PRO A 185 10.00 4.79 3.32
C PRO A 185 10.36 5.70 4.52
N ASN A 186 10.49 7.02 4.32
CA ASN A 186 10.93 7.98 5.34
C ASN A 186 9.79 8.75 6.03
N ALA A 187 8.53 8.33 5.84
CA ALA A 187 7.38 8.97 6.49
C ALA A 187 7.36 8.85 8.03
N THR A 188 8.35 8.18 8.64
CA THR A 188 8.48 7.99 10.09
C THR A 188 8.57 9.28 10.91
N HIS A 189 8.81 10.43 10.29
CA HIS A 189 8.84 11.74 10.95
C HIS A 189 7.74 12.72 10.46
N GLY A 190 6.74 12.22 9.74
CA GLY A 190 5.60 13.02 9.28
C GLY A 190 4.43 13.07 10.27
N PRO A 191 3.44 13.96 10.05
CA PRO A 191 2.22 14.04 10.85
C PRO A 191 1.27 12.84 10.64
N VAL A 192 1.58 11.95 9.70
CA VAL A 192 0.75 10.81 9.35
C VAL A 192 1.35 9.55 9.93
N ASP A 193 0.55 8.79 10.69
CA ASP A 193 0.94 7.50 11.24
C ASP A 193 1.02 6.45 10.10
N PRO A 194 2.22 5.96 9.73
CA PRO A 194 2.38 4.98 8.68
C PRO A 194 1.74 3.63 9.04
N MET A 195 1.66 3.28 10.33
CA MET A 195 1.00 2.06 10.78
C MET A 195 -0.50 2.12 10.57
N LEU A 196 -1.11 3.29 10.81
CA LEU A 196 -2.53 3.50 10.54
C LEU A 196 -2.85 3.40 9.05
N LEU A 197 -2.01 3.97 8.18
CA LEU A 197 -2.17 3.83 6.73
C LEU A 197 -2.02 2.37 6.28
N GLN A 198 -1.00 1.67 6.79
CA GLN A 198 -0.82 0.25 6.51
C GLN A 198 -2.02 -0.58 6.94
N ALA A 199 -2.58 -0.31 8.13
CA ALA A 199 -3.80 -0.98 8.60
C ALA A 199 -4.99 -0.73 7.65
N GLN A 200 -5.15 0.50 7.15
CA GLN A 200 -6.21 0.82 6.20
C GLN A 200 -6.05 0.10 4.85
N VAL A 201 -4.82 -0.05 4.36
CA VAL A 201 -4.54 -0.85 3.15
C VAL A 201 -4.95 -2.30 3.39
N GLN A 202 -4.56 -2.89 4.51
CA GLN A 202 -4.91 -4.28 4.85
C GLN A 202 -6.43 -4.48 5.04
N GLU A 203 -7.12 -3.55 5.71
CA GLU A 203 -8.58 -3.55 5.83
C GLU A 203 -9.26 -3.46 4.45
N SER A 204 -8.70 -2.68 3.53
CA SER A 204 -9.20 -2.55 2.16
C SER A 204 -9.03 -3.84 1.37
N PHE A 205 -7.85 -4.46 1.42
CA PHE A 205 -7.62 -5.80 0.83
C PHE A 205 -8.58 -6.84 1.40
N GLY A 206 -8.75 -6.87 2.73
CA GLY A 206 -9.68 -7.81 3.38
C GLY A 206 -11.13 -7.60 2.94
N SER A 207 -11.56 -6.35 2.78
CA SER A 207 -12.92 -6.02 2.31
C SER A 207 -13.13 -6.45 0.86
N LEU A 208 -12.17 -6.14 -0.02
CA LEU A 208 -12.22 -6.51 -1.43
C LEU A 208 -12.19 -8.03 -1.63
N ARG A 209 -11.32 -8.74 -0.89
CA ARG A 209 -11.25 -10.21 -0.96
C ARG A 209 -12.52 -10.89 -0.45
N ARG A 210 -13.20 -10.32 0.56
CA ARG A 210 -14.54 -10.80 0.97
C ARG A 210 -15.58 -10.55 -0.11
N CYS A 211 -15.55 -9.39 -0.77
CA CYS A 211 -16.43 -9.09 -1.91
C CYS A 211 -16.26 -10.16 -3.01
N TYR A 212 -15.03 -10.48 -3.41
CA TYR A 212 -14.78 -11.53 -4.40
C TYR A 212 -15.19 -12.94 -3.96
N ALA A 213 -15.16 -13.24 -2.67
CA ALA A 213 -15.50 -14.58 -2.16
C ALA A 213 -17.01 -14.80 -2.02
N LEU A 214 -17.77 -13.72 -1.78
CA LEU A 214 -19.21 -13.76 -1.58
C LEU A 214 -20.00 -13.41 -2.84
N GLY A 215 -19.42 -12.61 -3.73
CA GLY A 215 -20.08 -12.13 -4.93
C GLY A 215 -20.20 -13.19 -6.02
N ALA A 216 -21.30 -13.16 -6.75
CA ALA A 216 -21.57 -14.08 -7.86
C ALA A 216 -21.05 -13.56 -9.22
N GLY A 217 -20.61 -12.30 -9.27
CA GLY A 217 -20.30 -11.60 -10.52
C GLY A 217 -18.94 -11.99 -11.13
N PRO A 218 -18.77 -11.83 -12.45
CA PRO A 218 -17.44 -11.76 -13.01
C PRO A 218 -16.73 -10.54 -12.40
N HIS A 219 -15.52 -10.75 -11.91
CA HIS A 219 -14.67 -9.70 -11.39
C HIS A 219 -13.39 -9.65 -12.25
N PRO A 220 -13.40 -8.92 -13.38
CA PRO A 220 -12.30 -8.93 -14.34
C PRO A 220 -10.96 -8.64 -13.66
N ARG A 221 -10.94 -7.60 -12.81
CA ARG A 221 -9.73 -7.13 -12.12
C ARG A 221 -9.30 -7.97 -10.91
N GLN A 222 -10.03 -9.05 -10.60
CA GLN A 222 -9.75 -9.89 -9.43
C GLN A 222 -8.33 -10.43 -9.44
N ALA A 223 -7.85 -10.90 -10.60
CA ALA A 223 -6.49 -11.41 -10.70
C ALA A 223 -5.46 -10.31 -10.36
N THR A 224 -5.61 -9.10 -10.90
CA THR A 224 -4.72 -7.98 -10.57
C THR A 224 -4.73 -7.66 -9.10
N PHE A 225 -5.89 -7.49 -8.47
CA PHE A 225 -5.94 -7.08 -7.06
C PHE A 225 -5.49 -8.18 -6.08
N GLN A 226 -5.68 -9.46 -6.42
CA GLN A 226 -5.07 -10.56 -5.67
C GLN A 226 -3.54 -10.57 -5.83
N GLY A 227 -3.03 -10.21 -7.02
CA GLY A 227 -1.61 -9.97 -7.26
C GLY A 227 -1.06 -8.80 -6.43
N LEU A 228 -1.78 -7.68 -6.38
CA LEU A 228 -1.43 -6.52 -5.54
C LEU A 228 -1.37 -6.91 -4.06
N PHE A 229 -2.31 -7.73 -3.60
CA PHE A 229 -2.32 -8.25 -2.23
C PHE A 229 -1.04 -9.05 -1.92
N LEU A 230 -0.62 -9.94 -2.82
CA LEU A 230 0.63 -10.69 -2.66
C LEU A 230 1.86 -9.78 -2.65
N LEU A 231 1.93 -8.85 -3.61
CA LEU A 231 3.04 -7.91 -3.74
C LEU A 231 3.18 -6.99 -2.53
N TYR A 232 2.07 -6.53 -1.97
CA TYR A 232 2.06 -5.73 -0.75
C TYR A 232 2.49 -6.53 0.49
N ASN A 233 2.24 -7.84 0.50
CA ASN A 233 2.58 -8.76 1.58
C ASN A 233 3.78 -9.67 1.23
N LEU A 234 4.72 -9.18 0.42
CA LEU A 234 5.80 -9.98 -0.15
C LEU A 234 6.58 -10.78 0.90
N GLY A 235 6.76 -12.08 0.64
CA GLY A 235 7.42 -13.01 1.54
C GLY A 235 6.58 -13.51 2.72
N SER A 236 5.33 -13.06 2.90
CA SER A 236 4.38 -13.66 3.86
C SER A 236 3.98 -15.05 3.39
N VAL A 237 4.06 -16.03 4.30
CA VAL A 237 3.61 -17.40 4.04
C VAL A 237 2.09 -17.45 3.95
N GLU A 238 1.42 -16.66 4.79
CA GLU A 238 -0.03 -16.55 4.87
C GLU A 238 -0.60 -15.98 3.57
N ALA A 239 -0.08 -14.84 3.10
CA ALA A 239 -0.52 -14.23 1.85
C ALA A 239 -0.30 -15.15 0.64
N LEU A 240 0.86 -15.82 0.58
CA LEU A 240 1.14 -16.79 -0.47
C LEU A 240 0.16 -17.97 -0.42
N HIS A 241 -0.10 -18.53 0.77
CA HIS A 241 -1.03 -19.64 0.94
C HIS A 241 -2.44 -19.27 0.46
N GLU A 242 -2.92 -18.09 0.81
CA GLU A 242 -4.22 -17.59 0.38
C GLU A 242 -4.32 -17.45 -1.14
N VAL A 243 -3.28 -16.93 -1.79
CA VAL A 243 -3.22 -16.80 -3.25
C VAL A 243 -3.15 -18.17 -3.93
N LEU A 244 -2.41 -19.13 -3.36
CA LEU A 244 -2.31 -20.49 -3.91
C LEU A 244 -3.63 -21.27 -3.82
N ARG A 245 -4.53 -20.90 -2.90
CA ARG A 245 -5.88 -21.48 -2.80
C ARG A 245 -6.88 -20.93 -3.81
N LEU A 246 -6.53 -19.87 -4.53
CA LEU A 246 -7.39 -19.35 -5.59
C LEU A 246 -7.56 -20.38 -6.72
N PRO A 247 -8.70 -20.35 -7.44
CA PRO A 247 -8.93 -21.15 -8.64
C PRO A 247 -7.75 -21.10 -9.63
N ALA A 248 -7.49 -22.23 -10.30
CA ALA A 248 -6.37 -22.35 -11.24
C ALA A 248 -6.45 -21.32 -12.39
N ALA A 249 -7.66 -21.02 -12.86
CA ALA A 249 -7.91 -19.99 -13.87
C ALA A 249 -7.36 -18.62 -13.44
N LEU A 250 -7.72 -18.15 -12.24
CA LEU A 250 -7.19 -16.89 -11.70
C LEU A 250 -5.67 -16.92 -11.53
N ARG A 251 -5.13 -18.01 -10.99
CA ARG A 251 -3.66 -18.15 -10.81
C ARG A 251 -2.90 -18.18 -12.14
N SER A 252 -3.56 -18.55 -13.23
CA SER A 252 -2.96 -18.57 -14.57
C SER A 252 -2.94 -17.20 -15.25
N CYS A 253 -3.71 -16.23 -14.75
CA CYS A 253 -3.73 -14.87 -15.29
C CYS A 253 -2.33 -14.20 -15.18
N PRO A 254 -1.92 -13.39 -16.18
CA PRO A 254 -0.59 -12.78 -16.22
C PRO A 254 -0.23 -11.98 -14.96
N ALA A 255 -1.20 -11.23 -14.41
CA ALA A 255 -0.99 -10.41 -13.21
C ALA A 255 -0.58 -11.27 -11.99
N LEU A 256 -1.28 -12.38 -11.73
CA LEU A 256 -0.99 -13.28 -10.62
C LEU A 256 0.29 -14.09 -10.85
N ARG A 257 0.53 -14.58 -12.07
CA ARG A 257 1.77 -15.27 -12.43
C ARG A 257 3.00 -14.38 -12.18
N THR A 258 2.89 -13.11 -12.55
CA THR A 258 3.95 -12.13 -12.33
C THR A 258 4.17 -11.88 -10.84
N ALA A 259 3.10 -11.67 -10.06
CA ALA A 259 3.19 -11.50 -8.62
C ALA A 259 3.84 -12.71 -7.91
N LEU A 260 3.46 -13.93 -8.29
CA LEU A 260 4.06 -15.17 -7.78
C LEU A 260 5.55 -15.30 -8.16
N ALA A 261 5.93 -14.90 -9.37
CA ALA A 261 7.34 -14.91 -9.78
C ALA A 261 8.18 -13.89 -8.99
N VAL A 262 7.62 -12.72 -8.67
CA VAL A 262 8.25 -11.72 -7.81
C VAL A 262 8.41 -12.25 -6.39
N ASP A 263 7.37 -12.87 -5.82
CA ASP A 263 7.43 -13.47 -4.48
C ASP A 263 8.46 -14.61 -4.39
N SER A 264 8.49 -15.52 -5.37
CA SER A 264 9.52 -16.57 -5.48
C SER A 264 10.93 -15.98 -5.52
N ALA A 265 11.19 -15.00 -6.39
CA ALA A 265 12.50 -14.37 -6.49
C ALA A 265 12.93 -13.66 -5.19
N PHE A 266 11.98 -13.04 -4.48
CA PHE A 266 12.22 -12.40 -3.19
C PHE A 266 12.58 -13.43 -2.11
N ARG A 267 11.80 -14.51 -2.00
CA ARG A 267 12.00 -15.60 -1.01
C ARG A 267 13.31 -16.36 -1.25
N GLU A 268 13.67 -16.61 -2.51
CA GLU A 268 14.94 -17.22 -2.92
C GLU A 268 16.15 -16.31 -2.67
N GLY A 269 15.92 -15.01 -2.44
CA GLY A 269 17.00 -14.05 -2.35
C GLY A 269 17.71 -13.78 -3.67
N ASN A 270 17.07 -14.10 -4.80
CA ASN A 270 17.61 -13.89 -6.13
C ASN A 270 17.43 -12.41 -6.54
N ALA A 271 18.37 -11.57 -6.10
CA ALA A 271 18.30 -10.12 -6.32
C ALA A 271 18.25 -9.75 -7.82
N ALA A 272 19.05 -10.42 -8.66
CA ALA A 272 19.08 -10.17 -10.09
C ALA A 272 17.72 -10.45 -10.74
N ARG A 273 17.11 -11.61 -10.46
CA ARG A 273 15.77 -11.96 -10.95
C ARG A 273 14.71 -11.00 -10.39
N LEU A 274 14.76 -10.72 -9.09
CA LEU A 274 13.83 -9.82 -8.42
C LEU A 274 13.82 -8.44 -9.07
N PHE A 275 14.96 -7.75 -9.11
CA PHE A 275 15.03 -6.39 -9.66
C PHE A 275 14.83 -6.33 -11.18
N ARG A 276 15.04 -7.44 -11.91
CA ARG A 276 14.63 -7.54 -13.32
C ARG A 276 13.10 -7.56 -13.44
N LEU A 277 12.41 -8.37 -12.64
CA LEU A 277 10.94 -8.43 -12.62
C LEU A 277 10.33 -7.12 -12.11
N LEU A 278 10.91 -6.52 -11.05
CA LEU A 278 10.40 -5.27 -10.50
C LEU A 278 10.43 -4.14 -11.53
N ARG A 279 11.38 -4.10 -12.47
CA ARG A 279 11.40 -3.09 -13.54
C ARG A 279 10.23 -3.21 -14.52
N THR A 280 9.74 -4.43 -14.76
CA THR A 280 8.67 -4.67 -15.75
C THR A 280 7.27 -4.52 -15.15
N LEU A 281 7.14 -4.43 -13.82
CA LEU A 281 5.84 -4.27 -13.18
C LEU A 281 5.15 -2.96 -13.61
N PRO A 282 3.82 -2.94 -13.81
CA PRO A 282 3.07 -1.70 -13.99
C PRO A 282 3.07 -0.84 -12.71
N TYR A 283 2.55 0.39 -12.81
CA TYR A 283 2.60 1.39 -11.73
C TYR A 283 1.97 0.88 -10.42
N LEU A 284 0.74 0.35 -10.43
CA LEU A 284 0.07 -0.08 -9.20
C LEU A 284 0.78 -1.24 -8.49
N GLN A 285 1.25 -2.23 -9.25
CA GLN A 285 2.05 -3.36 -8.76
C GLN A 285 3.37 -2.86 -8.14
N SER A 286 3.94 -1.80 -8.73
CA SER A 286 5.13 -1.15 -8.23
C SER A 286 4.87 -0.39 -6.93
N CYS A 287 3.75 0.33 -6.81
CA CYS A 287 3.30 0.95 -5.57
C CYS A 287 3.13 -0.08 -4.45
N ALA A 288 2.52 -1.23 -4.75
CA ALA A 288 2.30 -2.29 -3.78
C ALA A 288 3.61 -2.88 -3.24
N VAL A 289 4.60 -3.12 -4.10
CA VAL A 289 5.86 -3.80 -3.72
C VAL A 289 6.94 -2.85 -3.17
N GLN A 290 6.78 -1.53 -3.32
CA GLN A 290 7.79 -0.52 -3.00
C GLN A 290 8.31 -0.62 -1.56
N CYS A 291 7.44 -0.92 -0.59
CA CYS A 291 7.82 -1.03 0.83
C CYS A 291 8.83 -2.16 1.10
N HIS A 292 8.98 -3.12 0.19
CA HIS A 292 9.92 -4.25 0.30
C HIS A 292 11.27 -3.99 -0.39
N VAL A 293 11.37 -2.96 -1.24
CA VAL A 293 12.57 -2.68 -2.05
C VAL A 293 13.79 -2.44 -1.18
N GLY A 294 13.67 -1.63 -0.13
CA GLY A 294 14.78 -1.35 0.80
C GLY A 294 15.31 -2.64 1.46
N ARG A 295 14.40 -3.49 1.95
CA ARG A 295 14.76 -4.78 2.55
C ARG A 295 15.45 -5.70 1.54
N ALA A 296 14.96 -5.74 0.30
CA ALA A 296 15.55 -6.52 -0.77
C ALA A 296 16.97 -6.05 -1.11
N ARG A 297 17.18 -4.74 -1.25
CA ARG A 297 18.49 -4.13 -1.52
C ARG A 297 19.50 -4.43 -0.41
N ARG A 298 19.10 -4.26 0.86
CA ARG A 298 19.92 -4.62 2.01
C ARG A 298 20.29 -6.11 2.01
N GLY A 299 19.31 -6.99 1.78
CA GLY A 299 19.55 -8.43 1.72
C GLY A 299 20.51 -8.84 0.60
N ALA A 300 20.42 -8.19 -0.56
CA ALA A 300 21.36 -8.39 -1.66
C ALA A 300 22.78 -7.92 -1.30
N LEU A 301 22.90 -6.74 -0.68
CA LEU A 301 24.19 -6.20 -0.25
C LEU A 301 24.87 -7.09 0.81
N ALA A 302 24.11 -7.62 1.76
CA ALA A 302 24.61 -8.59 2.74
C ALA A 302 25.19 -9.85 2.08
N ARG A 303 24.54 -10.37 1.02
CA ARG A 303 25.03 -11.53 0.27
C ARG A 303 26.30 -11.22 -0.51
N LEU A 304 26.36 -10.06 -1.17
CA LEU A 304 27.57 -9.60 -1.85
C LEU A 304 28.73 -9.42 -0.86
N ALA A 305 28.47 -8.78 0.28
CA ALA A 305 29.46 -8.63 1.33
C ALA A 305 29.98 -9.97 1.82
N ARG A 306 29.10 -10.96 2.04
CA ARG A 306 29.53 -12.29 2.47
C ARG A 306 30.34 -13.03 1.41
N ALA A 307 30.03 -12.84 0.13
CA ALA A 307 30.71 -13.51 -0.98
C ALA A 307 32.05 -12.87 -1.36
N LEU A 308 32.15 -11.55 -1.32
CA LEU A 308 33.26 -10.78 -1.91
C LEU A 308 34.22 -10.18 -0.87
N SER A 309 33.84 -10.14 0.41
CA SER A 309 34.69 -9.50 1.43
C SER A 309 35.95 -10.31 1.73
N THR A 310 37.07 -9.82 1.24
CA THR A 310 38.41 -10.39 1.49
C THR A 310 39.25 -9.45 2.36
N PRO A 311 40.36 -9.93 2.98
CA PRO A 311 41.27 -9.06 3.71
C PRO A 311 41.93 -7.98 2.84
N LYS A 312 42.19 -8.29 1.56
CA LYS A 312 42.78 -7.36 0.59
C LYS A 312 41.76 -6.41 -0.04
N GLY A 313 40.47 -6.69 0.11
CA GLY A 313 39.39 -5.97 -0.54
C GLY A 313 39.16 -6.47 -1.97
N GLN A 314 37.90 -6.63 -2.34
CA GLN A 314 37.48 -6.78 -3.75
C GLN A 314 36.65 -5.58 -4.15
N THR A 315 36.84 -5.06 -5.35
CA THR A 315 36.11 -3.88 -5.83
C THR A 315 35.05 -4.26 -6.85
N LEU A 316 33.87 -3.63 -6.77
CA LEU A 316 32.86 -3.67 -7.82
C LEU A 316 32.56 -2.26 -8.32
N PRO A 317 32.33 -2.09 -9.63
CA PRO A 317 31.83 -0.82 -10.15
C PRO A 317 30.46 -0.47 -9.54
N LEU A 318 30.25 0.79 -9.17
CA LEU A 318 28.96 1.30 -8.72
C LEU A 318 27.90 1.18 -9.82
N GLY A 319 28.28 1.29 -11.09
CA GLY A 319 27.36 1.03 -12.22
C GLY A 319 26.78 -0.38 -12.20
N PHE A 320 27.56 -1.38 -11.77
CA PHE A 320 27.05 -2.74 -11.57
C PHE A 320 26.04 -2.78 -10.41
N MET A 321 26.30 -2.07 -9.31
CA MET A 321 25.36 -1.97 -8.18
C MET A 321 24.05 -1.30 -8.59
N VAL A 322 24.12 -0.21 -9.35
CA VAL A 322 22.96 0.49 -9.93
C VAL A 322 22.12 -0.45 -10.77
N HIS A 323 22.76 -1.20 -11.67
CA HIS A 323 22.06 -2.18 -12.51
C HIS A 323 21.53 -3.39 -11.73
N LEU A 324 22.28 -3.95 -10.78
CA LEU A 324 21.83 -5.12 -10.04
C LEU A 324 20.65 -4.81 -9.11
N LEU A 325 20.69 -3.66 -8.43
CA LEU A 325 19.74 -3.28 -7.37
C LEU A 325 18.64 -2.30 -7.81
N ALA A 326 18.62 -1.98 -9.11
CA ALA A 326 17.70 -1.01 -9.71
C ALA A 326 17.67 0.32 -8.94
N LEU A 327 18.83 0.90 -8.73
CA LEU A 327 18.99 2.21 -8.10
C LEU A 327 18.81 3.32 -9.15
N ASP A 328 18.32 4.48 -8.73
CA ASP A 328 18.03 5.62 -9.59
C ASP A 328 19.33 6.26 -10.13
N GLY A 329 20.48 6.01 -9.49
CA GLY A 329 21.77 6.49 -9.99
C GLY A 329 22.96 6.14 -9.10
N PRO A 330 24.17 6.56 -9.50
CA PRO A 330 25.40 6.25 -8.79
C PRO A 330 25.46 6.91 -7.40
N ASN A 331 24.82 8.09 -7.21
CA ASN A 331 24.76 8.76 -5.91
C ASN A 331 24.02 7.90 -4.88
N GLU A 332 22.84 7.37 -5.23
CA GLU A 332 22.08 6.46 -4.37
C GLU A 332 22.87 5.17 -4.07
N ALA A 333 23.63 4.66 -5.04
CA ALA A 333 24.51 3.52 -4.83
C ALA A 333 25.62 3.81 -3.82
N ARG A 334 26.24 5.00 -3.87
CA ARG A 334 27.24 5.42 -2.88
C ARG A 334 26.62 5.51 -1.50
N ASP A 335 25.50 6.23 -1.38
CA ASP A 335 24.81 6.43 -0.12
C ASP A 335 24.42 5.08 0.50
N LEU A 336 23.90 4.15 -0.31
CA LEU A 336 23.53 2.81 0.13
C LEU A 336 24.74 2.02 0.63
N CYS A 337 25.85 2.01 -0.12
CA CYS A 337 27.06 1.31 0.27
C CYS A 337 27.68 1.89 1.55
N GLN A 338 27.76 3.22 1.65
CA GLN A 338 28.33 3.92 2.80
C GLN A 338 27.46 3.74 4.06
N ALA A 339 26.14 3.79 3.92
CA ALA A 339 25.21 3.52 5.03
C ALA A 339 25.43 2.11 5.64
N HIS A 340 25.90 1.16 4.83
CA HIS A 340 26.23 -0.21 5.25
C HIS A 340 27.73 -0.43 5.53
N GLY A 341 28.49 0.65 5.75
CA GLY A 341 29.89 0.57 6.15
C GLY A 341 30.87 0.12 5.06
N LEU A 342 30.43 0.03 3.80
CA LEU A 342 31.29 -0.35 2.68
C LEU A 342 32.08 0.86 2.18
N PRO A 343 33.42 0.83 2.22
CA PRO A 343 34.24 1.92 1.71
C PRO A 343 34.16 2.01 0.19
N LEU A 344 34.44 3.20 -0.34
CA LEU A 344 34.53 3.47 -1.76
C LEU A 344 36.01 3.59 -2.18
N ASP A 345 36.31 3.14 -3.39
CA ASP A 345 37.58 3.38 -4.07
C ASP A 345 37.33 4.39 -5.19
N GLY A 346 37.78 5.63 -4.95
CA GLY A 346 37.43 6.78 -5.77
C GLY A 346 35.92 7.07 -5.79
N GLN A 347 35.42 7.52 -6.95
CA GLN A 347 34.01 7.91 -7.12
C GLN A 347 33.13 6.84 -7.78
N GLU A 348 33.72 5.74 -8.24
CA GLU A 348 33.05 4.80 -9.15
C GLU A 348 33.03 3.35 -8.66
N ARG A 349 33.72 3.03 -7.55
CA ARG A 349 33.84 1.63 -7.09
C ARG A 349 33.52 1.52 -5.60
N VAL A 350 32.84 0.44 -5.24
CA VAL A 350 32.65 0.00 -3.85
C VAL A 350 33.64 -1.10 -3.53
N VAL A 351 34.19 -1.08 -2.32
CA VAL A 351 35.18 -2.05 -1.83
C VAL A 351 34.55 -2.96 -0.77
N PHE A 352 34.62 -4.26 -1.01
CA PHE A 352 34.21 -5.30 -0.08
C PHE A 352 35.41 -5.75 0.76
N LEU A 353 35.57 -5.13 1.93
CA LEU A 353 36.59 -5.47 2.92
C LEU A 353 36.00 -6.29 4.06
N ARG A 354 36.74 -7.33 4.47
CA ARG A 354 36.32 -8.20 5.59
C ARG A 354 36.10 -7.39 6.86
N GLY A 355 34.94 -7.61 7.50
CA GLY A 355 34.59 -6.98 8.77
C GLY A 355 34.09 -5.53 8.70
N ARG A 356 33.94 -4.95 7.49
CA ARG A 356 33.46 -3.56 7.32
C ARG A 356 31.95 -3.44 7.14
N TYR A 357 31.29 -4.45 6.60
CA TYR A 357 29.84 -4.42 6.37
C TYR A 357 29.07 -4.37 7.69
N THR A 358 28.14 -3.41 7.79
CA THR A 358 27.23 -3.26 8.93
C THR A 358 25.78 -3.44 8.47
N GLU A 359 25.01 -4.21 9.24
CA GLU A 359 23.55 -4.31 9.06
C GLU A 359 22.79 -3.16 9.73
N GLU A 360 23.52 -2.21 10.31
CA GLU A 360 22.96 -1.04 10.98
C GLU A 360 22.53 0.00 9.95
N GLY A 361 21.32 0.53 10.13
CA GLY A 361 20.72 1.52 9.22
C GLY A 361 19.65 0.95 8.31
N LEU A 362 18.58 1.73 8.13
CA LEU A 362 17.69 1.56 6.98
C LEU A 362 18.47 2.04 5.74
N PRO A 363 18.32 1.37 4.58
CA PRO A 363 18.90 1.89 3.35
C PRO A 363 18.41 3.33 3.13
N PRO A 364 19.24 4.22 2.55
CA PRO A 364 18.80 5.58 2.22
C PRO A 364 17.49 5.52 1.45
N ALA A 365 16.58 6.45 1.74
CA ALA A 365 15.35 6.54 0.98
C ALA A 365 15.68 6.97 -0.43
N GLY A 366 15.77 5.99 -1.32
CA GLY A 366 15.70 6.21 -2.74
C GLY A 366 14.33 6.73 -3.12
N THR A 367 14.30 7.60 -4.13
CA THR A 367 13.05 8.05 -4.75
C THR A 367 12.34 6.93 -5.53
N CYS A 368 13.03 5.80 -5.79
CA CYS A 368 12.51 4.65 -6.52
C CYS A 368 11.89 5.05 -7.86
N GLN A 369 12.48 6.02 -8.55
CA GLN A 369 11.95 6.53 -9.82
C GLN A 369 11.93 5.44 -10.89
N ILE A 370 13.00 4.66 -11.01
CA ILE A 370 13.07 3.55 -11.97
C ILE A 370 12.03 2.47 -11.65
N LEU A 371 11.76 2.24 -10.36
CA LEU A 371 10.89 1.16 -9.91
C LEU A 371 9.43 1.56 -9.79
N VAL A 372 9.11 2.84 -9.59
CA VAL A 372 7.76 3.34 -9.31
C VAL A 372 7.47 4.64 -10.06
N GLY A 373 8.20 5.71 -9.76
CA GLY A 373 7.81 7.07 -10.17
C GLY A 373 7.70 7.28 -11.68
N ASN A 374 8.65 6.78 -12.46
CA ASN A 374 8.66 6.91 -13.93
C ASN A 374 7.59 6.06 -14.61
N LYS A 375 6.98 5.09 -13.90
CA LYS A 375 6.05 4.12 -14.49
C LYS A 375 4.64 4.63 -14.66
N LEU A 376 4.33 5.79 -14.10
CA LEU A 376 3.09 6.49 -14.40
C LEU A 376 3.06 6.89 -15.90
N GLY A 377 4.24 7.17 -16.49
CA GLY A 377 4.43 7.23 -17.93
C GLY A 377 3.63 8.34 -18.62
N GLY A 378 3.41 9.46 -17.94
CA GLY A 378 2.61 10.59 -18.45
C GLY A 378 1.09 10.39 -18.37
N ARG A 379 0.61 9.22 -17.93
CA ARG A 379 -0.81 9.00 -17.59
C ARG A 379 -1.15 9.71 -16.28
N THR A 380 -2.41 10.05 -16.09
CA THR A 380 -2.90 10.52 -14.79
C THR A 380 -3.07 9.35 -13.82
N LEU A 381 -3.13 9.64 -12.51
CA LEU A 381 -3.47 8.60 -11.54
C LEU A 381 -4.88 8.06 -11.78
N GLU A 382 -5.81 8.92 -12.19
CA GLU A 382 -7.17 8.51 -12.56
C GLU A 382 -7.15 7.46 -13.68
N ASP A 383 -6.39 7.70 -14.76
CA ASP A 383 -6.29 6.74 -15.89
C ASP A 383 -5.84 5.36 -15.40
N VAL A 384 -4.85 5.30 -14.51
CA VAL A 384 -4.31 4.04 -14.00
C VAL A 384 -5.28 3.34 -13.04
N VAL A 385 -5.99 4.11 -12.20
CA VAL A 385 -6.94 3.58 -11.22
C VAL A 385 -8.20 3.06 -11.93
N MET A 386 -8.65 3.78 -12.95
CA MET A 386 -9.89 3.53 -13.68
C MET A 386 -9.68 2.65 -14.93
N ALA A 387 -8.44 2.29 -15.24
CA ALA A 387 -8.13 1.35 -16.32
C ALA A 387 -8.89 0.03 -16.13
N GLU A 388 -9.68 -0.32 -17.15
CA GLU A 388 -10.24 -1.64 -17.31
C GLU A 388 -9.11 -2.61 -17.70
N GLU A 389 -9.19 -3.87 -17.26
CA GLU A 389 -8.28 -4.88 -17.80
C GLU A 389 -8.68 -5.11 -19.25
N GLU A 390 -7.80 -4.75 -20.19
CA GLU A 390 -7.94 -5.20 -21.57
C GLU A 390 -7.89 -6.73 -21.54
N ASP A 391 -9.01 -7.38 -21.88
CA ASP A 391 -9.03 -8.79 -22.18
C ASP A 391 -7.99 -8.99 -23.31
N GLU A 392 -6.85 -9.60 -23.00
CA GLU A 392 -6.05 -10.26 -24.02
C GLU A 392 -6.90 -11.41 -24.57
N ALA A 393 -7.80 -11.06 -25.47
CA ALA A 393 -8.53 -11.99 -26.29
C ALA A 393 -7.50 -12.83 -27.03
N VAL A 394 -7.52 -14.12 -26.68
CA VAL A 394 -6.77 -15.21 -27.29
C VAL A 394 -6.71 -15.00 -28.80
N ASP A 395 -5.52 -14.65 -29.30
CA ASP A 395 -5.19 -14.77 -30.71
C ASP A 395 -5.17 -16.27 -31.05
N ARG A 396 -6.33 -16.81 -31.42
CA ARG A 396 -6.42 -18.13 -32.04
C ARG A 396 -6.01 -17.94 -33.49
N PRO A 397 -4.93 -18.56 -33.97
CA PRO A 397 -4.66 -18.57 -35.39
C PRO A 397 -5.80 -19.34 -36.06
N THR A 398 -6.55 -18.65 -36.91
CA THR A 398 -7.42 -19.27 -37.90
C THR A 398 -6.55 -20.11 -38.81
N THR A 399 -6.50 -21.42 -38.54
CA THR A 399 -6.11 -22.41 -39.54
C THR A 399 -7.25 -22.45 -40.56
N GLU A 400 -7.07 -21.76 -41.68
CA GLU A 400 -7.82 -22.04 -42.90
C GLU A 400 -7.32 -23.38 -43.48
N VAL A 401 -8.27 -24.24 -43.82
CA VAL A 401 -8.11 -25.48 -44.58
C VAL A 401 -8.45 -25.20 -46.03
#